data_AF-A0A7Y7CS74-F1
#
_entry.id   AF-A0A7Y7CS74-F1
#
_cell.length_a   1.000
_cell.length_b   1.000
_cell.length_c   1.000
_cell.angle_alpha   90.00
_cell.angle_beta   90.00
_cell.angle_gamma   90.00
#
_symmetry.space_group_name_H-M   'P 1'
#
loop_
_entity.id
_entity.type
_entity.pdbx_description
1 polymer ?
#
loop_
_entity_poly.entity_id
_entity_poly.type
_entity_poly.pdbx_seq_one_letter_code
_entity_poly.pdbx_strand_id
1 'polypeptide(L)' 'VRQQPFVLSTIIGATSMEQLKTNIASQDIELDKDQLKAINKIHATQPNPAP' A
#
# COMPACT_ATOMS: atom_id res chain seq x y z
N VAL A 1 2.08 2.16 -0.20
CA VAL A 1 3.19 1.94 -1.15
C VAL A 1 3.31 3.09 -2.14
N ARG A 2 2.29 3.37 -2.96
CA ARG A 2 2.32 4.44 -3.99
C ARG A 2 2.67 5.85 -3.50
N GLN A 3 2.40 6.16 -2.24
CA GLN A 3 2.74 7.45 -1.62
C GLN A 3 4.24 7.61 -1.29
N GLN A 4 5.06 6.57 -1.50
CA GLN A 4 6.50 6.67 -1.29
C GLN A 4 7.17 7.38 -2.47
N PRO A 5 8.08 8.34 -2.22
CA PRO A 5 8.61 9.23 -3.26
C PRO A 5 9.46 8.53 -4.32
N PHE A 6 9.97 7.33 -4.03
CA PHE A 6 10.81 6.54 -4.93
C PHE A 6 10.02 5.49 -5.73
N VAL A 7 8.69 5.41 -5.57
CA VAL A 7 7.85 4.46 -6.30
C VAL A 7 7.23 5.14 -7.52
N LEU A 8 7.72 4.83 -8.72
CA LEU A 8 7.17 5.37 -9.97
C LEU A 8 5.83 4.71 -10.35
N SER A 9 5.75 3.39 -10.23
CA SER A 9 4.56 2.60 -10.57
C SER A 9 4.45 1.37 -9.66
N THR A 10 3.23 0.86 -9.50
CA THR A 10 2.95 -0.38 -8.75
C THR A 10 2.49 -1.45 -9.72
N ILE A 11 3.15 -2.62 -9.69
CA ILE A 11 2.75 -3.79 -10.47
C ILE A 11 1.60 -4.49 -9.74
N ILE A 12 0.46 -4.64 -10.41
CA ILE A 12 -0.74 -5.25 -9.84
C ILE A 12 -0.81 -6.72 -10.24
N GLY A 13 -0.86 -7.62 -9.25
CA GLY A 13 -1.24 -9.02 -9.43
C GLY A 13 -2.72 -9.23 -9.10
N ALA A 14 -3.45 -9.96 -9.93
CA ALA A 14 -4.85 -10.33 -9.69
C ALA A 14 -5.14 -11.70 -10.31
N THR A 15 -5.89 -12.54 -9.61
CA THR A 15 -6.39 -13.83 -10.13
C THR A 15 -7.86 -13.75 -10.56
N SER A 16 -8.55 -12.64 -10.26
CA SER A 16 -9.92 -12.38 -10.68
C SER A 16 -10.12 -10.93 -11.14
N MET A 17 -11.18 -10.70 -11.95
CA MET A 17 -11.54 -9.36 -12.44
C MET A 17 -11.98 -8.41 -11.31
N GLU A 18 -12.54 -8.96 -10.23
CA GLU A 18 -12.93 -8.17 -9.06
C GLU A 18 -11.69 -7.65 -8.32
N GLN A 19 -10.69 -8.51 -8.07
CA GLN A 19 -9.42 -8.10 -7.47
C GLN A 19 -8.71 -7.04 -8.31
N LEU A 20 -8.68 -7.22 -9.64
CA LEU A 20 -8.08 -6.24 -10.54
C LEU A 20 -8.76 -4.87 -10.42
N LYS A 21 -10.10 -4.83 -10.46
CA LYS A 21 -10.87 -3.58 -10.31
C LYS A 21 -10.58 -2.89 -8.99
N THR A 22 -10.61 -3.63 -7.88
CA THR A 22 -10.32 -3.09 -6.54
C THR A 22 -8.88 -2.57 -6.45
N ASN A 23 -7.91 -3.31 -6.99
CA ASN A 23 -6.51 -2.92 -6.96
C ASN A 23 -6.25 -1.64 -7.79
N ILE A 24 -6.94 -1.47 -8.93
CA ILE A 24 -6.86 -0.25 -9.73
C ILE A 24 -7.50 0.94 -9.00
N ALA A 25 -8.68 0.74 -8.40
CA ALA A 25 -9.39 1.77 -7.64
C ALA A 25 -8.60 2.30 -6.43
N SER A 26 -7.60 1.56 -5.95
CA SER A 26 -6.68 2.04 -4.90
C SER A 26 -5.91 3.31 -5.27
N GLN A 27 -5.89 3.69 -6.55
CA GLN A 27 -5.26 4.94 -7.01
C GLN A 27 -5.90 6.20 -6.45
N ASP A 28 -7.20 6.15 -6.16
CA ASP A 28 -7.99 7.30 -5.71
C ASP A 28 -7.98 7.44 -4.17
N ILE A 29 -7.26 6.55 -3.48
CA ILE A 29 -7.20 6.51 -2.02
C ILE A 29 -5.92 7.18 -1.53
N GLU A 30 -6.08 8.26 -0.76
CA GLU A 30 -5.00 8.88 0.00
C GLU A 30 -5.12 8.51 1.48
N LEU A 31 -3.99 8.17 2.10
CA LEU A 31 -3.92 7.85 3.52
C LEU A 31 -3.59 9.13 4.26
N ASP A 32 -4.34 9.42 5.32
CA ASP A 32 -4.08 10.59 6.14
C ASP A 32 -2.83 10.39 7.02
N LYS A 33 -2.39 11.48 7.64
CA LYS A 33 -1.18 11.49 8.47
C LYS A 33 -1.30 10.57 9.70
N ASP A 34 -2.49 10.37 10.24
CA ASP A 34 -2.68 9.58 11.46
C ASP A 34 -2.74 8.09 11.14
N GLN A 35 -3.34 7.71 10.01
CA GLN A 35 -3.26 6.37 9.42
C GLN A 35 -1.82 5.98 9.12
N LEU A 36 -1.04 6.87 8.49
CA LEU A 36 0.38 6.64 8.22
C LEU A 36 1.20 6.44 9.51
N LYS A 37 0.94 7.25 10.56
CA LYS A 37 1.58 7.06 11.87
C LYS A 37 1.24 5.71 12.49
N ALA A 38 -0.02 5.28 12.42
CA ALA A 38 -0.45 3.99 12.95
C ALA A 38 0.24 2.81 12.25
N ILE A 39 0.32 2.85 10.91
CA ILE A 39 1.03 1.85 10.11
C ILE A 39 2.51 1.81 10.50
N ASN A 40 3.17 2.96 10.59
CA ASN A 40 4.59 3.05 10.96
C ASN A 40 4.85 2.54 12.38
N LYS A 41 3.93 2.75 13.32
CA LYS A 41 4.05 2.22 14.69
C LYS A 41 4.06 0.69 14.68
N ILE A 42 3.18 0.05 13.91
CA ILE A 42 3.15 -1.43 13.78
C ILE A 42 4.42 -1.92 13.09
N HIS A 43 4.82 -1.30 11.98
CA HIS A 43 6.06 -1.64 11.27
C HIS A 43 7.30 -1.51 12.17
N ALA A 44 7.37 -0.50 13.05
CA ALA A 44 8.46 -0.37 14.01
C ALA A 44 8.55 -1.54 15.01
N THR A 45 7.43 -2.19 15.33
CA THR A 45 7.43 -3.39 16.19
C THR A 45 7.88 -4.66 15.45
N GLN A 46 7.72 -4.68 14.12
CA GLN A 46 8.12 -5.80 13.28
C GLN A 46 8.63 -5.26 11.93
N PRO A 47 9.92 -4.85 11.85
CA PRO A 47 10.42 -4.08 10.72
C PRO A 47 10.37 -4.84 9.40
N ASN A 48 11.05 -5.99 9.29
CA ASN A 48 11.12 -6.75 8.05
C ASN A 48 10.74 -8.21 8.29
N PRO A 49 9.45 -8.51 8.54
CA PRO A 49 8.99 -9.87 8.81
C PRO A 49 9.16 -10.80 7.61
N ALA A 50 9.11 -10.25 6.39
CA ALA A 50 9.33 -10.96 5.14
C ALA A 50 10.31 -10.12 4.29
N PRO A 51 11.58 -10.55 4.15
CA PRO A 51 12.59 -9.86 3.34
C PRO A 51 12.38 -10.07 1.84
#